data_AF-M1J5M4-F1
#
_entry.id   AF-M1J5M4-F1
#
_cell.length_a   1.000
_cell.length_b   1.000
_cell.length_c   1.000
_cell.angle_alpha   90.00
_cell.angle_beta   90.00
_cell.angle_gamma   90.00
#
_symmetry.space_group_name_H-M   'P 1'
#
loop_
_entity.id
_entity.type
_entity.pdbx_description
1 polymer ?
#
loop_
_entity_poly.entity_id
_entity_poly.type
_entity_poly.pdbx_seq_one_letter_code
_entity_poly.pdbx_strand_id
1 'polypeptide(L)'
;MEKNKQQKTRKKRVSRESIIAFKKELKSLSMEPIYGESLKDILARLTSKLEQVALSYGYEIEFPERAKKEVEGDVYYFIYPIKVKTKHGEKRLTLEVEYMLYEEGRWMGIITDVL
;
A
#
# COMPACT_ATOMS: atom_id res chain seq x y z
N MET A 1 -5.80 -39.99 28.54
CA MET A 1 -4.73 -39.47 27.69
C MET A 1 -5.29 -39.25 26.29
N GLU A 2 -5.76 -38.04 25.97
CA GLU A 2 -6.24 -37.72 24.62
C GLU A 2 -5.29 -36.71 23.99
N LYS A 3 -4.61 -37.13 22.91
CA LYS A 3 -3.63 -36.33 22.19
C LYS A 3 -4.32 -35.43 21.16
N ASN A 4 -4.22 -34.13 21.41
CA ASN A 4 -4.23 -32.99 20.48
C ASN A 4 -4.79 -33.21 19.06
N LYS A 5 -5.98 -32.66 18.82
CA LYS A 5 -6.45 -32.29 17.48
C LYS A 5 -5.52 -31.22 16.89
N GLN A 6 -4.63 -31.65 16.01
CA GLN A 6 -3.84 -30.77 15.15
C GLN A 6 -4.80 -29.91 14.32
N GLN A 7 -4.89 -28.64 14.67
CA GLN A 7 -5.39 -27.59 13.77
C GLN A 7 -4.57 -27.68 12.49
N LYS A 8 -5.22 -28.11 11.40
CA LYS A 8 -4.70 -27.94 10.05
C LYS A 8 -4.64 -26.44 9.77
N THR A 9 -3.54 -25.80 10.17
CA THR A 9 -3.08 -24.57 9.54
C THR A 9 -2.93 -24.91 8.07
N ARG A 10 -3.92 -24.49 7.26
CA ARG A 10 -3.81 -24.44 5.81
C ARG A 10 -2.55 -23.63 5.53
N LYS A 11 -1.41 -24.30 5.31
CA LYS A 11 -0.25 -23.71 4.69
C LYS A 11 -0.75 -23.20 3.35
N LYS A 12 -1.07 -21.89 3.28
CA LYS A 12 -1.24 -21.20 2.00
C LYS A 12 -0.02 -21.63 1.18
N ARG A 13 -0.26 -22.38 0.11
CA ARG A 13 0.77 -22.65 -0.88
C ARG A 13 1.35 -21.29 -1.19
N VAL A 14 2.60 -21.07 -0.84
CA VAL A 14 3.41 -19.97 -1.36
C VAL A 14 3.64 -20.34 -2.82
N SER A 15 2.56 -20.32 -3.62
CA SER A 15 2.71 -20.27 -5.06
C SER A 15 3.46 -18.98 -5.34
N ARG A 16 4.21 -18.97 -6.44
CA ARG A 16 4.68 -17.77 -7.14
C ARG A 16 3.53 -16.78 -7.35
N GLU A 17 3.04 -16.14 -6.30
CA GLU A 17 2.20 -14.97 -6.41
C GLU A 17 3.13 -13.89 -6.93
N SER A 18 2.99 -13.67 -8.23
CA SER A 18 3.79 -12.77 -9.03
C SER A 18 3.65 -11.36 -8.49
N ILE A 19 4.68 -10.53 -8.67
CA ILE A 19 4.59 -9.07 -8.53
C ILE A 19 3.36 -8.48 -9.24
N ILE A 20 2.86 -9.16 -10.28
CA ILE A 20 1.62 -8.84 -10.99
C ILE A 20 0.39 -8.96 -10.08
N ALA A 21 0.30 -10.00 -9.25
CA ALA A 21 -0.80 -10.17 -8.30
C ALA A 21 -0.77 -9.08 -7.22
N PHE A 22 0.42 -8.81 -6.67
CA PHE A 22 0.63 -7.70 -5.75
C PHE A 22 0.23 -6.36 -6.36
N LYS A 23 0.67 -6.07 -7.60
CA LYS A 23 0.27 -4.84 -8.32
C LYS A 23 -1.24 -4.74 -8.54
N LYS A 24 -1.92 -5.87 -8.83
CA LYS A 24 -3.39 -5.91 -8.94
C LYS A 24 -4.07 -5.64 -7.61
N GLU A 25 -3.54 -6.16 -6.50
CA GLU A 25 -4.09 -5.90 -5.18
C GLU A 25 -3.89 -4.44 -4.76
N LEU A 26 -2.71 -3.86 -5.02
CA LEU A 26 -2.49 -2.43 -4.84
C LEU A 26 -3.42 -1.57 -5.70
N LYS A 27 -3.69 -1.97 -6.96
CA LYS A 27 -4.70 -1.31 -7.80
C LYS A 27 -6.11 -1.47 -7.23
N SER A 28 -6.45 -2.58 -6.58
CA SER A 28 -7.74 -2.72 -5.92
C SER A 28 -7.90 -1.75 -4.74
N LEU A 29 -6.81 -1.43 -4.04
CA LEU A 29 -6.79 -0.42 -2.97
C LEU A 29 -6.97 1.01 -3.51
N SER A 30 -6.70 1.23 -4.79
CA SER A 30 -6.88 2.52 -5.47
C SER A 30 -8.34 2.95 -5.55
N MET A 31 -9.28 2.06 -5.22
CA MET A 31 -10.71 2.36 -5.19
C MET A 31 -11.23 2.74 -3.80
N GLU A 32 -10.39 2.70 -2.76
CA GLU A 32 -10.79 2.99 -1.38
C GLU A 32 -10.13 4.27 -0.86
N PRO A 33 -10.91 5.33 -0.57
CA PRO A 33 -10.37 6.53 0.05
C PRO A 33 -9.89 6.26 1.48
N ILE A 34 -8.76 6.85 1.83
CA ILE A 34 -8.20 6.86 3.18
C ILE A 34 -8.47 8.22 3.79
N TYR A 35 -9.22 8.25 4.88
CA TYR A 35 -9.53 9.48 5.62
C TYR A 35 -8.62 9.64 6.82
N GLY A 36 -8.35 10.90 7.17
CA GLY A 36 -7.57 11.24 8.37
C GLY A 36 -7.78 12.68 8.79
N GLU A 37 -7.36 12.98 10.02
CA GLU A 37 -7.49 14.32 10.61
C GLU A 37 -6.45 15.32 10.06
N SER A 38 -5.36 14.79 9.48
CA SER A 38 -4.31 15.58 8.86
C SER A 38 -3.65 14.81 7.72
N LEU A 39 -2.96 15.52 6.82
CA LEU A 39 -2.16 14.89 5.77
C LEU A 39 -1.16 13.86 6.33
N LYS A 40 -0.53 14.16 7.48
CA LYS A 40 0.41 13.24 8.14
C LYS A 40 -0.25 11.94 8.60
N ASP A 41 -1.47 12.03 9.15
CA ASP A 41 -2.24 10.85 9.57
C ASP A 41 -2.56 9.95 8.36
N ILE A 42 -2.99 10.54 7.24
CA ILE A 42 -3.27 9.77 6.02
C ILE A 42 -2.02 9.12 5.46
N LEU A 43 -0.90 9.84 5.43
CA LEU A 43 0.37 9.28 5.00
C LEU A 43 0.77 8.07 5.84
N ALA A 44 0.62 8.15 7.16
CA ALA A 44 0.90 7.04 8.05
C ALA A 44 -0.02 5.84 7.78
N ARG A 45 -1.34 6.08 7.65
CA ARG A 45 -2.34 5.03 7.36
C ARG A 45 -2.10 4.36 6.01
N LEU A 46 -1.82 5.14 4.98
CA LEU A 46 -1.49 4.63 3.64
C LEU A 46 -0.25 3.76 3.70
N THR A 47 0.82 4.26 4.32
CA THR A 47 2.09 3.54 4.47
C THR A 47 1.87 2.20 5.17
N SER A 48 1.18 2.20 6.31
CA SER A 48 0.87 0.98 7.05
C SER A 48 0.00 0.01 6.26
N LYS A 49 -0.97 0.49 5.48
CA LYS A 49 -1.82 -0.37 4.63
C LYS A 49 -1.00 -1.04 3.52
N LEU A 50 -0.13 -0.28 2.86
CA LEU A 50 0.77 -0.80 1.83
C LEU A 50 1.75 -1.84 2.40
N GLU A 51 2.34 -1.58 3.57
CA GLU A 51 3.22 -2.50 4.27
C GLU A 51 2.49 -3.79 4.66
N GLN A 52 1.26 -3.70 5.20
CA GLN A 52 0.44 -4.87 5.53
C GLN A 52 0.16 -5.75 4.31
N VAL A 53 -0.15 -5.12 3.17
CA VAL A 53 -0.37 -5.85 1.92
C VAL A 53 0.92 -6.53 1.49
N ALA A 54 2.07 -5.83 1.46
CA ALA A 54 3.35 -6.43 1.11
C ALA A 54 3.76 -7.58 2.03
N LEU A 55 3.55 -7.44 3.34
CA LEU A 55 3.82 -8.48 4.33
C LEU A 55 3.01 -9.76 4.04
N SER A 56 1.77 -9.63 3.57
CA SER A 56 0.93 -10.80 3.20
C SER A 56 1.52 -11.62 2.03
N TYR A 57 2.30 -10.98 1.16
CA TYR A 57 3.06 -11.61 0.06
C TYR A 57 4.49 -12.01 0.48
N GLY A 58 4.91 -11.68 1.71
CA GLY A 58 6.27 -11.85 2.19
C GLY A 58 7.27 -10.91 1.52
N TYR A 59 6.82 -9.71 1.16
CA TYR A 59 7.63 -8.63 0.58
C TYR A 59 7.88 -7.54 1.62
N GLU A 60 8.91 -6.74 1.36
CA GLU A 60 9.23 -5.53 2.12
C GLU A 60 9.12 -4.32 1.18
N ILE A 61 8.51 -3.23 1.65
CA ILE A 61 8.43 -1.96 0.92
C ILE A 61 9.42 -0.98 1.53
N GLU A 62 10.20 -0.33 0.68
CA GLU A 62 11.02 0.83 1.04
C GLU A 62 10.46 2.06 0.32
N PHE A 63 10.01 3.02 1.11
CA PHE A 63 9.54 4.32 0.61
C PHE A 63 10.73 5.25 0.36
N PRO A 64 10.66 6.12 -0.65
CA PRO A 64 11.70 7.12 -0.86
C PRO A 64 11.67 8.17 0.27
N GLU A 65 12.82 8.78 0.56
CA GLU A 65 12.89 9.90 1.52
C GLU A 65 12.01 11.08 1.12
N ARG A 66 11.80 11.26 -0.20
CA ARG A 66 10.97 12.32 -0.77
C ARG A 66 10.17 11.78 -1.96
N ALA A 67 8.89 12.15 -2.00
CA ALA A 67 8.04 11.97 -3.17
C ALA A 67 8.15 13.19 -4.09
N LYS A 68 7.89 12.99 -5.39
CA LYS A 68 7.57 14.13 -6.25
C LYS A 68 6.18 14.63 -5.87
N LYS A 69 6.00 15.95 -5.83
CA LYS A 69 4.76 16.59 -5.42
C LYS A 69 4.38 17.66 -6.44
N GLU A 70 3.12 17.68 -6.83
CA GLU A 70 2.48 18.73 -7.61
C GLU A 70 1.22 19.21 -6.87
N VAL A 71 0.86 20.49 -7.04
CA VAL A 71 -0.28 21.09 -6.34
C VAL A 71 -1.10 21.85 -7.36
N GLU A 72 -2.39 21.51 -7.44
CA GLU A 72 -3.36 22.18 -8.30
C GLU A 72 -4.58 22.56 -7.45
N GLY A 73 -4.73 23.86 -7.17
CA GLY A 73 -5.75 24.34 -6.23
C GLY A 73 -5.58 23.71 -4.85
N ASP A 74 -6.62 22.99 -4.41
CA ASP A 74 -6.67 22.31 -3.11
C ASP A 74 -6.30 20.81 -3.18
N VAL A 75 -5.85 20.34 -4.34
CA VAL A 75 -5.44 18.95 -4.57
C VAL A 75 -3.92 18.84 -4.62
N TYR A 76 -3.40 17.86 -3.88
CA TYR A 76 -1.98 17.56 -3.78
C TYR A 76 -1.70 16.20 -4.41
N TYR A 77 -0.94 16.18 -5.49
CA TYR A 77 -0.55 14.99 -6.22
C TYR A 77 0.83 14.54 -5.77
N PHE A 78 0.96 13.30 -5.34
CA PHE A 78 2.22 12.71 -4.90
C PHE A 78 2.56 11.49 -5.74
N ILE A 79 3.82 11.42 -6.19
CA ILE A 79 4.36 10.28 -6.93
C ILE A 79 5.47 9.65 -6.08
N TYR A 80 5.22 8.43 -5.59
CA TYR A 80 6.11 7.64 -4.76
C TYR A 80 6.77 6.51 -5.58
N PRO A 81 8.05 6.64 -5.96
CA PRO A 81 8.83 5.53 -6.49
C PRO A 81 9.23 4.57 -5.37
N ILE A 82 8.34 3.64 -5.00
CA ILE A 82 8.61 2.65 -3.96
C ILE A 82 9.46 1.49 -4.48
N LYS A 83 10.30 0.94 -3.61
CA LYS A 83 11.00 -0.32 -3.90
C LYS A 83 10.31 -1.46 -3.16
N VAL A 84 10.09 -2.56 -3.85
CA VAL A 84 9.51 -3.79 -3.32
C VAL A 84 10.61 -4.86 -3.35
N LYS A 85 11.10 -5.23 -2.17
CA LYS A 85 12.06 -6.32 -2.01
C LYS A 85 11.30 -7.63 -1.90
N THR A 86 11.62 -8.54 -2.80
CA THR A 86 11.07 -9.90 -2.85
C THR A 86 12.18 -10.91 -2.57
N LYS A 87 11.81 -12.18 -2.34
CA LYS A 87 12.79 -13.28 -2.23
C LYS A 87 13.68 -13.47 -3.47
N HIS A 88 13.27 -12.93 -4.62
CA HIS A 88 13.95 -13.10 -5.91
C HIS A 88 14.66 -11.83 -6.40
N GLY A 89 14.64 -10.75 -5.60
CA GLY A 89 15.26 -9.47 -5.95
C GLY A 89 14.36 -8.27 -5.68
N GLU A 90 14.81 -7.10 -6.13
CA GLU A 90 14.12 -5.82 -5.99
C GLU A 90 13.31 -5.49 -7.25
N LYS A 91 12.12 -4.93 -7.07
CA LYS A 91 11.32 -4.30 -8.12
C LYS A 91 10.97 -2.89 -7.70
N ARG A 92 10.94 -1.95 -8.65
CA ARG A 92 10.45 -0.59 -8.42
C ARG A 92 9.04 -0.48 -8.95
N LEU A 93 8.17 0.13 -8.16
CA LEU A 93 6.81 0.50 -8.55
C LEU A 93 6.64 1.99 -8.32
N THR A 94 5.79 2.62 -9.12
CA THR A 94 5.41 4.01 -8.90
C THR A 94 3.97 4.05 -8.41
N LEU A 95 3.75 4.66 -7.25
CA LEU A 95 2.42 4.92 -6.71
C LEU A 95 2.08 6.39 -6.92
N GLU A 96 0.96 6.64 -7.56
CA GLU A 96 0.38 7.97 -7.70
C GLU A 96 -0.76 8.10 -6.69
N VAL A 97 -0.74 9.17 -5.90
CA VAL A 97 -1.69 9.38 -4.81
C VAL A 97 -2.13 10.83 -4.82
N GLU A 98 -3.43 11.04 -4.79
CA GLU A 98 -4.05 12.34 -4.61
C GLU A 98 -4.44 12.52 -3.14
N TYR A 99 -4.13 13.70 -2.59
CA TYR A 99 -4.63 14.14 -1.29
C TYR A 99 -5.39 15.44 -1.44
N MET A 100 -6.54 15.53 -0.78
CA MET A 100 -7.38 16.72 -0.80
C MET A 100 -8.07 16.90 0.54
N LEU A 101 -8.46 18.14 0.83
CA LEU A 101 -9.37 18.41 1.94
C LEU A 101 -10.77 17.90 1.55
N TYR A 102 -11.37 17.16 2.47
CA TYR A 102 -12.73 16.67 2.46
C TYR A 102 -13.47 17.27 3.67
N GLU A 103 -14.80 17.23 3.66
CA GLU A 103 -15.73 17.79 4.67
C GLU A 103 -15.14 18.15 6.05
N GLU A 104 -15.46 19.37 6.52
CA GLU A 104 -15.08 19.86 7.87
C GLU A 104 -13.57 19.81 8.18
N GLY A 105 -12.72 20.03 7.16
CA GLY A 105 -11.27 20.11 7.35
C GLY A 105 -10.58 18.75 7.52
N ARG A 106 -11.29 17.65 7.26
CA ARG A 106 -10.70 16.32 7.19
C ARG A 106 -9.89 16.19 5.92
N TRP A 107 -8.88 15.34 5.94
CA TRP A 107 -8.15 15.01 4.72
C TRP A 107 -8.69 13.70 4.14
N MET A 108 -8.54 13.56 2.83
CA MET A 108 -8.75 12.32 2.11
C MET A 108 -7.53 12.05 1.22
N GLY A 109 -7.13 10.78 1.12
CA GLY A 109 -6.11 10.30 0.21
C GLY A 109 -6.62 9.15 -0.65
N ILE A 110 -6.36 9.17 -1.95
CA ILE A 110 -6.76 8.13 -2.91
C ILE A 110 -5.54 7.77 -3.74
N ILE A 111 -5.20 6.47 -3.81
CA ILE A 111 -4.21 6.00 -4.79
C ILE A 111 -4.90 6.08 -6.16
N THR A 112 -4.32 6.78 -7.12
CA THR A 112 -4.90 6.98 -8.45
C THR A 112 -4.33 6.00 -9.47
N ASP A 113 -3.05 5.67 -9.35
CA ASP A 113 -2.44 4.61 -10.17
C ASP A 113 -1.30 3.89 -9.45
N VAL A 114 -0.99 2.70 -9.98
CA VAL A 114 0.15 1.85 -9.64
C VAL A 114 0.81 1.43 -10.95
N LEU A 115 2.03 1.91 -11.19
CA LEU A 115 2.83 1.71 -12.41
C LEU A 115 4.03 0.80 -12.16
#